data_AF-A0A8J8SAT5-F1
#
_entry.id   AF-A0A8J8SAT5-F1
#
_cell.length_a   1.000
_cell.length_b   1.000
_cell.length_c   1.000
_cell.angle_alpha   90.00
_cell.angle_beta   90.00
_cell.angle_gamma   90.00
#
_symmetry.space_group_name_H-M   'P 1'
#
loop_
_entity.id
_entity.type
_entity.pdbx_description
1 polymer ?
#
loop_
_entity_poly.entity_id
_entity_poly.type
_entity_poly.pdbx_seq_one_letter_code
_entity_poly.pdbx_strand_id
1 'polypeptide(L)' 'MKEQFNDKDVTIADMNVPGMPWYRKRSKVSSKERVSLNRRERWAAMIGVFEAIFPIIMIYAAGILLIFLFIYFIWL' A
#
# COMPACT_ATOMS: atom_id res chain seq x y z
N MET A 1 -20.39 -10.71 17.13
CA MET A 1 -19.16 -9.88 17.23
C MET A 1 -19.56 -8.57 17.87
N LYS A 2 -19.02 -8.22 19.04
CA LYS A 2 -19.26 -6.90 19.65
C LYS A 2 -18.35 -5.91 18.92
N GLU A 3 -18.92 -5.00 18.15
CA GLU A 3 -18.17 -3.89 17.55
C GLU A 3 -17.57 -3.06 18.69
N GLN A 4 -16.24 -3.04 18.75
CA GLN A 4 -15.53 -2.16 19.67
C GLN A 4 -15.66 -0.75 19.10
N PHE A 5 -16.55 0.06 19.67
CA PHE A 5 -16.61 1.49 19.41
C PHE A 5 -15.23 2.10 19.70
N ASN A 6 -14.57 2.58 18.65
CA ASN A 6 -13.28 3.22 18.74
C ASN A 6 -13.52 4.71 19.04
N ASP A 7 -13.70 5.03 20.33
CA ASP A 7 -13.92 6.39 20.85
C ASP A 7 -12.80 7.40 20.53
N LYS A 8 -11.75 6.98 19.82
CA LYS A 8 -10.64 7.83 19.40
C LYS A 8 -10.98 8.75 18.23
N ASP A 9 -12.05 8.49 17.49
CA ASP A 9 -12.36 9.21 16.24
C ASP A 9 -13.39 10.33 16.40
N VAL A 10 -14.15 10.37 17.51
CA VAL A 10 -15.17 11.42 17.75
C VAL A 10 -14.93 12.06 19.11
N THR A 11 -14.07 13.08 19.14
CA THR A 11 -13.91 13.97 20.31
C THR A 11 -14.75 15.23 20.06
N ILE A 12 -15.94 15.31 20.66
CA ILE A 12 -16.83 16.48 20.54
C ILE A 12 -16.27 17.70 21.31
N ALA A 13 -15.50 17.45 22.38
CA ALA A 13 -14.75 18.49 23.11
C ALA A 13 -13.51 17.88 23.80
N ASP A 14 -12.38 18.60 23.76
CA ASP A 14 -11.14 18.18 24.42
C ASP A 14 -11.23 18.39 25.95
N MET A 15 -11.49 17.32 26.70
CA MET A 15 -11.61 17.34 28.17
C MET A 15 -10.31 16.96 28.90
N ASN A 16 -9.17 16.98 28.21
CA ASN A 16 -7.88 16.62 28.81
C ASN A 16 -7.28 17.80 29.60
N VAL A 17 -7.82 18.05 30.80
CA VAL A 17 -7.42 19.16 31.67
C VAL A 17 -6.35 18.71 32.68
N PRO A 18 -5.21 19.41 32.82
CA PRO A 18 -4.17 19.08 33.80
C PRO A 18 -4.69 19.07 35.24
N GLY A 19 -4.33 18.04 36.01
CA GLY A 19 -4.69 17.92 37.44
C GLY A 19 -5.98 17.14 37.72
N MET A 20 -6.76 16.80 36.70
CA MET A 20 -7.94 15.94 36.87
C MET A 20 -7.56 14.45 36.94
N PRO A 21 -8.34 13.58 37.63
CA PRO A 21 -8.05 12.15 37.72
C PRO A 21 -7.98 11.41 36.39
N TRP A 22 -8.70 11.92 35.38
CA TRP A 22 -8.73 11.39 34.02
C TRP A 22 -7.68 12.03 33.09
N TYR A 23 -6.87 12.96 33.60
CA TYR A 23 -5.82 13.59 32.82
C TYR A 23 -4.83 12.54 32.32
N ARG A 24 -4.65 12.49 30.99
CA ARG A 24 -3.60 11.69 30.37
C ARG A 24 -2.66 12.64 29.65
N LYS A 25 -1.37 12.56 29.98
CA LYS A 25 -0.34 13.28 29.22
C LYS A 25 -0.40 12.76 27.78
N ARG A 26 -0.91 13.59 26.86
CA ARG A 26 -1.05 13.24 25.46
C ARG A 26 0.38 13.13 24.91
N SER A 27 0.93 11.92 24.85
CA SER A 27 2.08 11.69 23.98
C SER A 27 1.61 12.07 22.58
N LYS A 28 2.27 13.03 21.93
CA LYS A 28 2.05 13.27 20.50
C LYS A 28 2.24 11.90 19.86
N VAL A 29 1.14 11.25 19.49
CA VAL A 29 1.19 10.07 18.65
C VAL A 29 1.84 10.62 17.40
N SER A 30 3.11 10.24 17.20
CA SER A 30 3.90 10.62 16.04
C SER A 30 3.01 10.31 14.84
N SER A 31 2.45 11.38 14.24
CA SER A 31 1.66 11.29 13.04
C SER A 31 2.57 10.59 12.06
N LYS A 32 2.26 9.32 11.75
CA LYS A 32 2.98 8.43 10.82
C LYS A 32 3.99 9.23 10.03
N GLU A 33 5.24 9.17 10.48
CA GLU A 33 6.38 9.83 9.85
C GLU A 33 6.17 9.65 8.35
N ARG A 34 5.88 10.76 7.66
CA ARG A 34 5.77 10.74 6.21
C ARG A 34 7.19 10.47 5.77
N VAL A 35 7.54 9.19 5.61
CA VAL A 35 8.83 8.76 5.09
C VAL A 35 8.95 9.45 3.75
N SER A 36 9.71 10.54 3.71
CA SER A 36 9.93 11.34 2.52
C SER A 36 10.91 10.56 1.67
N LEU A 37 10.43 9.47 1.08
CA LEU A 37 11.25 8.61 0.24
C LEU A 37 11.86 9.46 -0.86
N ASN A 38 13.18 9.47 -0.90
CA ASN A 38 13.96 10.14 -1.92
C ASN A 38 13.53 9.60 -3.29
N ARG A 39 13.60 10.41 -4.35
CA ARG A 39 13.16 9.99 -5.70
C ARG A 39 13.79 8.66 -6.11
N ARG A 40 15.04 8.41 -5.71
CA ARG A 40 15.76 7.14 -5.97
C ARG A 40 15.16 5.93 -5.26
N GLU A 41 14.71 6.09 -4.01
CA GLU A 41 14.11 4.99 -3.23
C GLU A 41 12.74 4.59 -3.80
N ARG A 42 12.00 5.55 -4.39
CA ARG A 42 10.75 5.27 -5.10
C ARG A 42 10.97 4.42 -6.35
N TRP A 43 12.05 4.66 -7.09
CA TRP A 43 12.42 3.85 -8.25
C TRP A 43 12.86 2.45 -7.84
N ALA A 44 13.64 2.30 -6.78
CA ALA A 44 14.03 1.00 -6.25
C ALA A 44 12.80 0.17 -5.78
N ALA A 45 11.85 0.82 -5.09
CA ALA A 45 10.60 0.18 -4.69
C ALA A 45 9.73 -0.22 -5.90
N MET A 46 9.67 0.62 -6.95
CA MET A 46 8.96 0.29 -8.19
C MET A 46 9.57 -0.93 -8.88
N ILE A 47 10.90 -1.02 -8.97
CA ILE A 47 11.58 -2.16 -9.59
C ILE A 47 11.20 -3.48 -8.90
N GLY A 48 11.12 -3.49 -7.56
CA GLY A 48 10.67 -4.66 -6.81
C GLY A 48 9.20 -5.04 -7.08
N VAL A 49 8.32 -4.07 -7.34
CA VAL A 49 6.92 -4.34 -7.73
C VAL A 49 6.82 -4.88 -9.16
N PHE A 50 7.64 -4.34 -10.08
CA PHE A 50 7.70 -4.81 -11.46
C PHE A 50 8.15 -6.27 -11.55
N GLU A 51 9.08 -6.69 -10.69
CA GLU A 51 9.55 -8.08 -10.64
C GLU A 51 8.42 -9.09 -10.40
N ALA A 52 7.44 -8.74 -9.57
CA ALA A 52 6.29 -9.60 -9.27
C ALA A 52 5.27 -9.68 -10.42
N ILE A 53 5.13 -8.61 -11.22
CA ILE A 53 4.14 -8.52 -12.31
C ILE A 53 4.71 -9.04 -13.64
N PHE A 54 6.03 -8.95 -13.81
CA PHE A 54 6.75 -9.38 -14.99
C PHE A 54 6.42 -10.81 -15.48
N PRO A 55 6.36 -11.87 -14.63
CA PRO A 55 6.10 -13.22 -15.11
C PRO A 55 4.70 -13.38 -15.72
N ILE A 56 3.71 -12.68 -15.19
CA ILE A 56 2.33 -12.72 -15.71
C ILE A 56 2.30 -12.15 -17.12
N ILE A 57 2.91 -10.98 -17.32
CA ILE A 57 3.02 -10.34 -18.64
C ILE A 57 3.77 -11.24 -19.62
N MET A 58 4.84 -11.90 -19.16
CA MET A 58 5.64 -12.81 -19.98
C MET A 58 4.83 -14.02 -20.47
N ILE A 59 3.95 -14.59 -19.63
CA ILE A 59 3.07 -15.70 -20.01
C ILE A 59 2.11 -15.28 -21.13
N TYR A 60 1.48 -14.12 -21.00
CA TYR A 60 0.59 -13.61 -22.04
C TYR A 60 1.34 -13.31 -23.34
N ALA A 61 2.52 -12.69 -23.25
CA ALA A 61 3.35 -12.41 -24.42
C ALA A 61 3.77 -13.70 -25.14
N ALA A 62 4.18 -14.73 -24.40
CA ALA A 62 4.54 -16.03 -24.96
C ALA A 62 3.35 -16.72 -25.63
N GLY A 63 2.15 -16.64 -25.03
CA GLY A 63 0.92 -17.19 -25.62
C GLY A 63 0.57 -16.52 -26.95
N ILE A 64 0.65 -15.19 -27.02
CA ILE A 64 0.41 -14.43 -28.25
C ILE A 64 1.46 -14.81 -29.31
N LEU A 65 2.74 -14.88 -28.94
CA LEU A 65 3.81 -15.26 -29.85
C LEU A 65 3.59 -16.66 -30.43
N LEU A 66 3.19 -17.63 -29.61
CA LEU A 66 2.85 -18.99 -30.05
C LEU A 66 1.71 -19.00 -31.07
N ILE A 67 0.66 -18.19 -30.85
CA ILE A 67 -0.45 -18.08 -31.81
C ILE A 67 0.05 -17.52 -33.14
N PHE A 68 0.86 -16.46 -33.12
CA PHE A 68 1.46 -15.91 -34.34
C PHE A 68 2.35 -16.92 -35.06
N LEU A 69 3.17 -17.66 -34.31
CA LEU A 69 4.03 -18.70 -34.88
C LEU A 69 3.21 -19.83 -35.53
N PHE A 70 2.13 -20.24 -34.86
CA PHE A 70 1.20 -21.25 -35.36
C PHE A 70 0.54 -20.80 -36.67
N ILE A 71 0.04 -19.56 -36.72
CA ILE A 71 -0.54 -18.99 -37.94
C ILE A 71 0.50 -18.97 -39.07
N TYR A 72 1.72 -18.53 -38.78
CA TYR A 72 2.78 -18.44 -39.78
C TYR A 72 3.21 -19.81 -40.33
N PHE A 73 3.34 -20.84 -39.49
CA PHE A 73 3.84 -22.14 -39.94
C PHE A 73 2.78 -23.09 -40.50
N ILE A 74 1.52 -22.95 -40.07
CA ILE A 74 0.47 -23.91 -40.44
C ILE A 74 -0.50 -23.32 -41.47
N TRP A 75 -0.72 -22.01 -41.46
CA TRP A 75 -1.69 -21.38 -42.35
C TRP A 75 -1.05 -20.68 -43.56
N LEU A 76 0.17 -20.17 -43.44
CA LEU A 76 0.93 -19.63 -44.58
C LEU A 76 1.73 -20.74 -45.27
#